data_AF-A0A923Z806-F1
#
_entry.id   AF-A0A923Z806-F1
#
_cell.length_a   1.000
_cell.length_b   1.000
_cell.length_c   1.000
_cell.angle_alpha   90.00
_cell.angle_beta   90.00
_cell.angle_gamma   90.00
#
_symmetry.space_group_name_H-M   'P 1'
#
loop_
_entity.id
_entity.type
_entity.pdbx_description
1 polymer ?
#
loop_
_entity_poly.entity_id
_entity_poly.type
_entity_poly.pdbx_seq_one_letter_code
_entity_poly.pdbx_strand_id
1 'polypeptide(L)'
;MIFHVLVRHHPFSLMILCCYYLDEPLTDDELQFVLQTLVGPWARFKTGANSLRQIRVPAVLPIPGPDGCYKTSREQRAEIVRGNLRHANIAADAGRQVVWVMPKNVEWDAIFQFALREETGFGPFVVQRWFMENSRPVRRDIRIVDTNLLLQNL
;
A
#
# COMPACT_ATOMS: atom_id res chain seq x y z
N MET A 1 -45.20 24.01 -13.30
CA MET A 1 -44.28 24.19 -12.16
C MET A 1 -43.14 23.20 -12.34
N ILE A 2 -42.01 23.62 -12.91
CA ILE A 2 -40.88 22.75 -13.21
C ILE A 2 -39.87 22.91 -12.07
N PHE A 3 -39.64 21.85 -11.31
CA PHE A 3 -38.59 21.81 -10.30
C PHE A 3 -37.23 21.71 -11.00
N HIS A 4 -36.45 22.78 -10.97
CA HIS A 4 -35.02 22.68 -11.20
C HIS A 4 -34.38 21.99 -9.99
N VAL A 5 -34.06 20.71 -10.16
CA VAL A 5 -33.16 20.00 -9.25
C VAL A 5 -31.78 20.61 -9.45
N LEU A 6 -31.40 21.49 -8.54
CA LEU A 6 -30.06 22.04 -8.45
C LEU A 6 -29.13 20.92 -7.94
N VAL A 7 -28.59 20.13 -8.86
CA VAL A 7 -27.51 19.18 -8.56
C VAL A 7 -26.31 20.03 -8.17
N ARG A 8 -26.06 20.13 -6.86
CA ARG A 8 -24.83 20.71 -6.32
C ARG A 8 -23.68 19.82 -6.77
N HIS A 9 -23.00 20.20 -7.84
CA HIS A 9 -21.67 19.70 -8.14
C HIS A 9 -20.74 20.17 -7.02
N HIS A 10 -20.56 19.34 -6.00
CA HIS A 10 -19.39 19.46 -5.15
C HIS A 10 -18.16 19.34 -6.06
N PRO A 11 -17.18 20.26 -5.98
CA PRO A 11 -15.91 20.05 -6.66
C PRO A 11 -15.37 18.72 -6.13
N PHE A 12 -15.24 17.73 -7.00
CA PHE A 12 -14.56 16.48 -6.67
C PHE A 12 -13.16 16.88 -6.22
N SER A 13 -12.92 16.85 -4.91
CA SER A 13 -11.57 16.94 -4.37
C SER A 13 -10.77 15.85 -5.09
N LEU A 14 -9.73 16.24 -5.81
CA LEU A 14 -8.91 15.31 -6.59
C LEU A 14 -8.09 14.48 -5.60
N MET A 15 -8.70 13.45 -5.02
CA MET A 15 -8.03 12.60 -4.06
C MET A 15 -7.15 11.61 -4.83
N ILE A 16 -5.84 11.77 -4.64
CA ILE A 16 -4.82 10.88 -5.19
C ILE A 16 -4.55 9.78 -4.16
N LEU A 17 -4.62 8.53 -4.58
CA LEU A 17 -4.23 7.39 -3.76
C LEU A 17 -2.74 7.09 -3.99
N CYS A 18 -1.92 7.24 -2.94
CA CYS A 18 -0.50 6.93 -3.00
C CYS A 18 -0.28 5.41 -2.99
N CYS A 19 0.58 4.94 -3.91
CA CYS A 19 0.96 3.54 -4.07
C CYS A 19 2.46 3.39 -3.88
N TYR A 20 2.86 2.85 -2.73
CA TYR A 20 4.25 2.71 -2.35
C TYR A 20 4.82 1.37 -2.81
N TYR A 21 6.07 1.37 -3.28
CA TYR A 21 6.79 0.16 -3.68
C TYR A 21 8.28 0.27 -3.34
N LEU A 22 8.94 -0.89 -3.16
CA LEU A 22 10.37 -0.99 -2.85
C LEU A 22 11.23 -1.13 -4.11
N ASP A 23 11.01 -2.24 -4.82
CA ASP A 23 11.86 -2.68 -5.94
C ASP A 23 11.26 -2.23 -7.28
N GLU A 24 10.20 -2.93 -7.70
CA GLU A 24 9.54 -2.71 -8.98
C GLU A 24 8.19 -2.03 -8.77
N PRO A 25 7.84 -1.00 -9.57
CA PRO A 25 6.47 -0.50 -9.62
C PRO A 25 5.51 -1.59 -10.11
N LEU A 26 4.22 -1.26 -10.10
CA LEU A 26 3.22 -2.02 -10.85
C LEU A 26 3.51 -1.88 -12.35
N THR A 27 3.46 -3.00 -13.06
CA THR A 27 3.37 -3.02 -14.53
C THR A 27 2.06 -2.40 -15.00
N ASP A 28 1.92 -2.12 -16.30
CA ASP A 28 0.71 -1.49 -16.83
C ASP A 28 -0.56 -2.31 -16.56
N ASP A 29 -0.50 -3.63 -16.75
CA ASP A 29 -1.63 -4.53 -16.48
C ASP A 29 -2.00 -4.55 -14.98
N GLU A 30 -0.99 -4.64 -14.12
CA GLU A 30 -1.16 -4.58 -12.66
C GLU A 30 -1.76 -3.23 -12.23
N LEU A 31 -1.27 -2.13 -12.82
CA LEU A 31 -1.76 -0.78 -12.55
C LEU A 31 -3.21 -0.62 -12.98
N GLN A 32 -3.58 -1.10 -14.16
CA GLN A 32 -4.97 -1.08 -14.64
C GLN A 32 -5.90 -1.85 -13.71
N PHE A 33 -5.50 -3.05 -13.28
CA PHE A 33 -6.27 -3.83 -12.31
C PHE A 33 -6.47 -3.09 -10.98
N VAL A 34 -5.41 -2.46 -10.46
CA VAL A 34 -5.48 -1.67 -9.22
C VAL A 34 -6.39 -0.46 -9.38
N LEU A 35 -6.31 0.27 -10.49
CA LEU A 35 -7.19 1.40 -10.78
C LEU A 35 -8.66 0.96 -10.82
N GLN A 36 -8.99 -0.12 -11.51
CA GLN A 36 -10.36 -0.65 -11.57
C GLN A 36 -10.89 -1.09 -10.20
N THR A 37 -10.00 -1.58 -9.33
CA THR A 37 -10.37 -2.12 -8.03
C THR A 37 -10.51 -1.03 -6.95
N LEU A 38 -9.66 0.01 -6.98
CA LEU A 38 -9.51 0.98 -5.90
C LEU A 38 -9.88 2.42 -6.28
N VAL A 39 -10.00 2.75 -7.56
CA VAL A 39 -10.15 4.14 -8.02
C VAL A 39 -11.45 4.33 -8.80
N GLY A 40 -12.13 5.44 -8.54
CA GLY A 40 -13.35 5.83 -9.24
C GLY A 40 -14.65 5.36 -8.56
N PRO A 41 -15.81 5.78 -9.10
CA PRO A 41 -17.12 5.60 -8.46
C PRO A 41 -17.53 4.12 -8.35
N TRP A 42 -17.05 3.28 -9.28
CA TRP A 42 -17.36 1.85 -9.37
C TRP A 42 -16.31 0.97 -8.71
N ALA A 43 -15.31 1.56 -8.03
CA ALA A 43 -14.30 0.80 -7.31
C ALA A 43 -14.94 -0.16 -6.29
N ARG A 44 -14.35 -1.36 -6.19
CA ARG A 44 -14.74 -2.40 -5.22
C ARG A 44 -14.55 -1.90 -3.80
N PHE A 45 -13.43 -1.23 -3.53
CA PHE A 45 -13.16 -0.58 -2.25
C PHE A 45 -13.38 0.92 -2.38
N LYS A 46 -14.19 1.51 -1.50
CA LYS A 46 -14.54 2.92 -1.55
C LYS A 46 -13.45 3.79 -0.93
N THR A 47 -12.42 4.08 -1.72
CA THR A 47 -11.32 4.97 -1.31
C THR A 47 -11.68 6.45 -1.51
N GLY A 48 -12.59 6.77 -2.44
CA GLY A 48 -12.84 8.15 -2.88
C GLY A 48 -11.78 8.71 -3.82
N ALA A 49 -10.77 7.91 -4.18
CA ALA A 49 -9.70 8.32 -5.07
C ALA A 49 -10.18 8.37 -6.52
N ASN A 50 -9.61 9.29 -7.29
CA ASN A 50 -9.83 9.38 -8.74
C ASN A 50 -8.57 9.16 -9.57
N SER A 51 -7.43 9.02 -8.90
CA SER A 51 -6.13 8.75 -9.50
C SER A 51 -5.25 8.02 -8.51
N LEU A 52 -4.21 7.37 -9.03
CA LEU A 52 -3.21 6.66 -8.25
C LEU A 52 -1.82 7.16 -8.63
N ARG A 53 -0.96 7.37 -7.63
CA ARG A 53 0.43 7.82 -7.83
C ARG A 53 1.39 6.78 -7.26
N GLN A 54 2.24 6.23 -8.11
CA GLN A 54 3.28 5.29 -7.69
C GLN A 54 4.48 6.04 -7.11
N ILE A 55 4.89 5.69 -5.89
CA ILE A 55 5.99 6.33 -5.14
C ILE A 55 6.98 5.24 -4.72
N ARG A 56 8.23 5.39 -5.13
CA ARG A 56 9.31 4.51 -4.68
C ARG A 56 9.73 4.88 -3.26
N VAL A 57 9.82 3.88 -2.38
CA VAL A 57 10.42 4.08 -1.05
C VAL A 57 11.94 3.96 -1.18
N PRO A 58 12.72 5.01 -0.88
CA PRO A 58 14.17 4.92 -0.87
C PRO A 58 14.59 4.13 0.37
N ALA A 59 14.98 2.86 0.21
CA ALA A 59 15.32 2.01 1.34
C ALA A 59 16.65 1.28 1.15
N VAL A 60 17.45 1.30 2.22
CA VAL A 60 18.56 0.37 2.45
C VAL A 60 18.13 -0.53 3.58
N LEU A 61 17.81 -1.77 3.27
CA LEU A 61 17.31 -2.73 4.26
C LEU A 61 18.47 -3.51 4.87
N PRO A 62 18.50 -3.71 6.21
CA PRO A 62 19.50 -4.56 6.84
C PRO A 62 19.45 -5.97 6.25
N ILE A 63 20.62 -6.59 6.13
CA ILE A 63 20.76 -7.98 5.68
C ILE A 63 20.95 -8.83 6.94
N PRO A 64 20.39 -10.05 7.00
CA PRO A 64 20.68 -10.97 8.10
C PRO A 64 22.19 -11.24 8.22
N GLY A 65 22.63 -11.55 9.44
CA GLY A 65 23.99 -11.96 9.72
C GLY A 65 24.35 -13.31 9.07
N PRO A 66 25.60 -13.76 9.22
CA PRO A 66 26.07 -15.05 8.67
C PRO A 66 25.27 -16.27 9.17
N ASP A 67 24.62 -16.15 10.32
CA ASP A 67 23.74 -17.15 10.94
C ASP A 67 22.30 -17.10 10.40
N GLY A 68 21.99 -16.19 9.47
CA GLY A 68 20.65 -15.97 8.94
C GLY A 68 19.76 -15.13 9.85
N CYS A 69 20.25 -14.66 10.99
CA CYS A 69 19.48 -13.90 11.98
C CYS A 69 19.74 -12.40 11.87
N TYR A 70 18.71 -11.60 12.14
CA TYR A 70 18.89 -10.15 12.28
C TYR A 70 19.39 -9.82 13.68
N LYS A 71 20.39 -8.93 13.77
CA LYS A 71 20.86 -8.38 15.05
C LYS A 71 19.85 -7.45 15.72
N THR A 72 18.94 -6.89 14.93
CA THR A 72 17.93 -5.92 15.37
C THR A 72 16.55 -6.57 15.45
N SER A 73 15.74 -6.14 16.42
CA SER A 73 14.35 -6.60 16.56
C SER A 73 13.47 -6.18 15.37
N ARG A 74 12.24 -6.68 15.32
CA ARG A 74 11.27 -6.29 14.27
C ARG A 74 10.87 -4.82 14.41
N GLU A 75 10.72 -4.34 15.64
CA GLU A 75 10.34 -2.97 15.99
C GLU A 75 11.45 -1.99 15.59
N GLN A 76 12.71 -2.35 15.87
CA GLN A 76 13.86 -1.55 15.43
C GLN A 76 13.94 -1.47 13.90
N ARG A 77 13.66 -2.58 13.20
CA ARG A 77 13.61 -2.58 11.74
C ARG A 77 12.43 -1.78 11.20
N ALA A 78 11.28 -1.81 11.88
CA ALA A 78 10.14 -0.97 11.54
C ALA A 78 10.48 0.51 11.67
N GLU A 79 11.20 0.95 12.70
CA GLU A 79 11.59 2.36 12.83
C GLU A 79 12.53 2.81 11.69
N ILE A 80 13.45 1.95 11.25
CA ILE A 80 14.28 2.21 10.06
C ILE A 80 13.38 2.39 8.82
N VAL A 81 12.42 1.49 8.62
CA VAL A 81 11.47 1.58 7.50
C VAL A 81 10.61 2.85 7.59
N ARG A 82 10.15 3.24 8.78
CA ARG A 82 9.42 4.50 8.99
C ARG A 82 10.24 5.71 8.57
N GLY A 83 11.53 5.74 8.90
CA GLY A 83 12.46 6.75 8.38
C GLY A 83 12.43 6.83 6.85
N ASN A 84 12.59 5.68 6.17
CA ASN A 84 12.53 5.59 4.70
C ASN A 84 11.19 6.05 4.12
N LEU A 85 10.07 5.70 4.76
CA LEU A 85 8.73 6.14 4.36
C LEU A 85 8.56 7.65 4.51
N ARG A 86 9.11 8.27 5.56
CA ARG A 86 9.12 9.74 5.73
C ARG A 86 9.91 10.42 4.61
N HIS A 87 11.03 9.83 4.17
CA HIS A 87 11.74 10.31 2.97
C HIS A 87 10.91 10.19 1.69
N ALA A 88 10.00 9.21 1.61
CA ALA A 88 9.00 9.08 0.56
C ALA A 88 7.76 9.98 0.75
N ASN A 89 7.79 10.88 1.75
CA ASN A 89 6.72 11.81 2.10
C ASN A 89 5.39 11.15 2.55
N ILE A 90 5.47 9.99 3.22
CA ILE A 90 4.29 9.28 3.76
C ILE A 90 3.44 10.14 4.71
N ALA A 91 4.04 11.14 5.37
CA ALA A 91 3.34 12.03 6.30
C ALA A 91 2.19 12.81 5.63
N ALA A 92 2.26 13.02 4.30
CA ALA A 92 1.18 13.64 3.53
C ALA A 92 -0.08 12.74 3.43
N ASP A 93 0.06 11.45 3.72
CA ASP A 93 -1.02 10.45 3.71
C ASP A 93 -1.54 10.12 5.13
N ALA A 94 -1.13 10.88 6.15
CA ALA A 94 -1.61 10.71 7.51
C ALA A 94 -3.15 10.81 7.57
N GLY A 95 -3.79 9.85 8.26
CA GLY A 95 -5.24 9.75 8.34
C GLY A 95 -5.90 9.11 7.12
N ARG A 96 -5.14 8.44 6.24
CA ARG A 96 -5.67 7.80 5.03
C ARG A 96 -5.06 6.42 4.80
N GLN A 97 -5.83 5.51 4.21
CA GLN A 97 -5.25 4.28 3.67
C GLN A 97 -4.43 4.57 2.42
N VAL A 98 -3.35 3.81 2.24
CA VAL A 98 -2.47 3.85 1.08
C VAL A 98 -2.37 2.47 0.44
N VAL A 99 -1.80 2.40 -0.76
CA VAL A 99 -1.53 1.13 -1.46
C VAL A 99 -0.08 0.73 -1.21
N TRP A 100 0.16 -0.55 -0.93
CA TRP A 100 1.50 -1.14 -0.78
C TRP A 100 1.70 -2.27 -1.78
N VAL A 101 2.76 -2.18 -2.57
CA VAL A 101 3.14 -3.26 -3.49
C VAL A 101 4.00 -4.26 -2.76
N MET A 102 3.47 -5.48 -2.55
CA MET A 102 4.14 -6.53 -1.78
C MET A 102 5.52 -6.85 -2.38
N PRO A 103 6.61 -6.75 -1.60
CA PRO A 103 7.93 -7.19 -2.02
C PRO A 103 8.03 -8.72 -2.02
N LYS A 104 9.05 -9.26 -2.67
CA LYS A 104 9.27 -10.72 -2.74
C LYS A 104 9.56 -11.35 -1.36
N ASN A 105 10.16 -10.58 -0.46
CA ASN A 105 10.49 -11.02 0.89
C ASN A 105 9.31 -10.76 1.85
N VAL A 106 8.69 -11.83 2.35
CA VAL A 106 7.50 -11.81 3.21
C VAL A 106 7.77 -11.17 4.57
N GLU A 107 8.98 -11.28 5.11
CA GLU A 107 9.32 -10.65 6.39
C GLU A 107 9.33 -9.12 6.23
N TRP A 108 9.92 -8.62 5.14
CA TRP A 108 9.90 -7.19 4.84
C TRP A 108 8.50 -6.70 4.54
N ASP A 109 7.68 -7.49 3.85
CA ASP A 109 6.27 -7.16 3.64
C ASP A 109 5.54 -6.86 4.97
N ALA A 110 5.67 -7.74 5.97
CA ALA A 110 5.05 -7.53 7.27
C ALA A 110 5.59 -6.28 8.01
N ILE A 111 6.91 -6.05 7.95
CA ILE A 111 7.55 -4.88 8.59
C ILE A 111 7.05 -3.58 7.94
N PHE A 112 6.96 -3.54 6.61
CA PHE A 112 6.45 -2.37 5.89
C PHE A 112 4.97 -2.11 6.16
N GLN A 113 4.12 -3.15 6.19
CA GLN A 113 2.71 -2.98 6.52
C GLN A 113 2.53 -2.40 7.93
N PHE A 114 3.31 -2.87 8.90
CA PHE A 114 3.32 -2.31 10.25
C PHE A 114 3.76 -0.83 10.23
N ALA A 115 4.88 -0.51 9.58
CA ALA A 115 5.39 0.86 9.48
C ALA A 115 4.42 1.81 8.77
N LEU A 116 3.77 1.37 7.69
CA LEU A 116 2.75 2.15 6.98
C LEU A 116 1.55 2.45 7.88
N ARG A 117 1.12 1.48 8.69
CA ARG A 117 0.05 1.68 9.67
C ARG A 117 0.45 2.70 10.72
N GLU A 118 1.67 2.63 11.25
CA GLU A 118 2.15 3.60 12.24
C GLU A 118 2.25 5.02 11.67
N GLU A 119 2.61 5.18 10.40
CA GLU A 119 2.73 6.51 9.77
C GLU A 119 1.38 7.07 9.30
N THR A 120 0.44 6.22 8.88
CA THR A 120 -0.84 6.65 8.30
C THR A 120 -2.03 6.55 9.25
N GLY A 121 -1.94 5.72 10.29
CA GLY A 121 -3.03 5.34 11.18
C GLY A 121 -3.88 4.17 10.67
N PHE A 122 -3.65 3.67 9.45
CA PHE A 122 -4.47 2.64 8.81
C PHE A 122 -3.66 1.51 8.18
N GLY A 123 -4.22 0.30 8.15
CA GLY A 123 -3.65 -0.79 7.36
C GLY A 123 -3.69 -0.47 5.86
N PRO A 124 -2.63 -0.74 5.07
CA PRO A 124 -2.63 -0.48 3.64
C PRO A 124 -3.52 -1.44 2.84
N PHE A 125 -3.90 -1.04 1.63
CA PHE A 125 -4.31 -1.98 0.59
C PHE A 125 -3.06 -2.66 0.02
N VAL A 126 -2.90 -3.96 0.25
CA VAL A 126 -1.73 -4.70 -0.23
C VAL A 126 -2.02 -5.25 -1.62
N VAL A 127 -1.20 -4.86 -2.59
CA VAL A 127 -1.13 -5.49 -3.91
C VAL A 127 -0.21 -6.69 -3.79
N GLN A 128 -0.80 -7.85 -3.58
CA GLN A 128 -0.07 -9.10 -3.47
C GLN A 128 0.15 -9.71 -4.85
N ARG A 129 1.42 -9.79 -5.22
CA ARG A 129 1.89 -10.40 -6.47
C ARG A 129 2.80 -11.61 -6.27
N TRP A 130 3.23 -11.86 -5.03
CA TRP A 130 4.08 -12.99 -4.64
C TRP A 130 3.31 -13.99 -3.78
N PHE A 131 3.49 -15.27 -4.09
CA PHE A 131 2.84 -16.39 -3.41
C PHE A 131 3.88 -17.45 -3.08
N MET A 132 3.72 -18.12 -1.93
CA MET A 132 4.61 -19.20 -1.54
C MET A 132 4.13 -20.52 -2.14
N GLU A 133 4.90 -21.09 -3.05
CA GLU A 133 4.65 -22.40 -3.65
C GLU A 133 5.92 -23.26 -3.47
N ASN A 134 5.78 -24.45 -2.86
CA ASN A 134 6.91 -25.34 -2.58
C ASN A 134 8.09 -24.62 -1.90
N SER A 135 7.80 -23.78 -0.91
CA SER A 135 8.77 -22.96 -0.16
C SER A 135 9.54 -21.94 -1.01
N ARG A 136 9.04 -21.59 -2.20
CA ARG A 136 9.62 -20.57 -3.08
C ARG A 136 8.61 -19.47 -3.39
N PRO A 137 9.03 -18.19 -3.40
CA PRO A 137 8.18 -17.10 -3.86
C PRO A 137 8.02 -17.16 -5.38
N VAL A 138 6.78 -17.30 -5.84
CA VAL A 138 6.37 -17.31 -7.24
C VAL A 138 5.49 -16.09 -7.52
N ARG A 139 5.73 -15.42 -8.65
CA ARG A 139 4.89 -14.29 -9.09
C ARG A 139 3.64 -14.85 -9.79
N ARG A 140 2.46 -14.33 -9.42
CA ARG A 140 1.16 -14.70 -10.00
C ARG A 140 0.34 -13.45 -10.29
N ASP A 141 -0.84 -13.65 -10.86
CA ASP A 141 -1.84 -12.59 -11.01
C ASP A 141 -2.10 -11.92 -9.66
N ILE A 142 -2.17 -10.58 -9.71
CA ILE A 142 -2.22 -9.80 -8.50
C ILE A 142 -3.59 -9.88 -7.83
N ARG A 143 -3.58 -9.81 -6.50
CA ARG A 143 -4.79 -9.62 -5.70
C ARG A 143 -4.62 -8.41 -4.79
N ILE A 144 -5.72 -7.74 -4.50
CA ILE A 144 -5.75 -6.64 -3.53
C ILE A 144 -6.37 -7.11 -2.22
N VAL A 145 -5.64 -6.89 -1.13
CA VAL A 145 -6.07 -7.22 0.23
C VAL A 145 -6.23 -5.93 1.03
N ASP A 146 -7.43 -5.69 1.57
CA ASP A 146 -7.66 -4.60 2.53
C ASP A 146 -7.24 -5.07 3.92
N THR A 147 -6.01 -4.73 4.32
CA THR A 147 -5.47 -5.18 5.61
C THR A 147 -6.09 -4.46 6.79
N ASN A 148 -6.62 -3.24 6.59
CA ASN A 148 -7.32 -2.53 7.65
C ASN A 148 -8.62 -3.25 8.01
N LEU A 149 -9.38 -3.69 6.99
CA LEU A 149 -10.59 -4.48 7.21
C LEU A 149 -10.27 -5.82 7.89
N LEU A 150 -9.17 -6.49 7.54
CA LEU A 150 -8.74 -7.70 8.24
C LEU A 150 -8.44 -7.42 9.72
N LEU A 151 -7.73 -6.34 10.02
CA LEU A 151 -7.38 -5.96 11.39
C LEU A 151 -8.59 -5.55 12.24
N GLN A 152 -9.64 -4.98 11.64
CA GLN A 152 -10.86 -4.60 12.35
C GLN A 152 -11.79 -5.79 12.68
N ASN A 153 -11.60 -6.93 12.01
CA ASN A 153 -12.40 -8.14 12.19
C ASN A 153 -11.66 -9.23 12.99
N LEU A 154 -10.52 -8.89 13.59
CA LEU A 154 -9.77 -9.73 14.54
C LEU A 154 -10.10 -9.29 15.98
#